data_AF-A0A0E0NES4-F1
#
_entry.id   AF-A0A0E0NES4-F1
#
_cell.length_a   1.000
_cell.length_b   1.000
_cell.length_c   1.000
_cell.angle_alpha   90.00
_cell.angle_beta   90.00
_cell.angle_gamma   90.00
#
_symmetry.space_group_name_H-M   'P 1'
#
loop_
_entity.id
_entity.type
_entity.pdbx_description
1 polymer ?
#
loop_
_entity_poly.entity_id
_entity_poly.type
_entity_poly.pdbx_seq_one_letter_code
_entity_poly.pdbx_strand_id
1 'polypeptide(L)'
;MEWGRERGGTADRSTAAAAATTTSCAAELDLQNRARADVGVAPLTWDDTVAAYARRYAATRKGDCNLQHSGGPYGESIFWGSAGANWTAANAVASWASEKLVRR
;
A
#
# COMPACT_ATOMS: atom_id res chain seq x y z
N MET A 1 -9.85 -35.66 -45.12
CA MET A 1 -11.05 -35.46 -44.27
C MET A 1 -10.89 -36.44 -43.10
N GLU A 2 -9.89 -36.21 -42.26
CA GLU A 2 -9.99 -35.52 -40.96
C GLU A 2 -10.86 -36.30 -39.96
N TRP A 3 -10.19 -37.06 -39.10
CA TRP A 3 -10.68 -37.36 -37.76
C TRP A 3 -9.62 -36.85 -36.79
N GLY A 4 -9.85 -35.62 -36.32
CA GLY A 4 -9.02 -34.90 -35.38
C GLY A 4 -8.97 -35.59 -34.03
N ARG A 5 -7.75 -35.86 -33.58
CA ARG A 5 -7.39 -36.05 -32.18
C ARG A 5 -7.56 -34.71 -31.48
N GLU A 6 -8.61 -34.56 -30.68
CA GLU A 6 -8.69 -33.47 -29.71
C GLU A 6 -9.06 -34.01 -28.33
N ARG A 7 -8.05 -34.48 -27.59
CA ARG A 7 -8.05 -34.32 -26.13
C ARG A 7 -7.64 -32.88 -25.85
N GLY A 8 -8.60 -31.98 -25.90
CA GLY A 8 -8.46 -30.64 -25.34
C GLY A 8 -8.43 -30.76 -23.82
N GLY A 9 -7.22 -30.89 -23.26
CA GLY A 9 -7.00 -30.64 -21.85
C GLY A 9 -7.39 -29.20 -21.56
N THR A 10 -8.25 -28.99 -20.57
CA THR A 10 -8.40 -27.69 -19.93
C THR A 10 -7.05 -27.35 -19.32
N ALA A 11 -6.21 -26.65 -20.08
CA ALA A 11 -5.07 -25.94 -19.55
C ALA A 11 -5.65 -24.98 -18.51
N ASP A 12 -5.39 -25.35 -17.27
CA ASP A 12 -5.41 -24.51 -16.10
C ASP A 12 -5.11 -23.07 -16.51
N ARG A 13 -6.02 -22.16 -16.17
CA ARG A 13 -5.88 -20.73 -16.42
C ARG A 13 -4.87 -20.15 -15.41
N SER A 14 -3.70 -20.79 -15.33
CA SER A 14 -2.49 -20.37 -14.65
C SER A 14 -1.63 -19.61 -15.63
N THR A 15 -2.13 -18.45 -16.05
CA THR A 15 -1.29 -17.40 -16.63
C THR A 15 -1.56 -16.13 -15.87
N ALA A 16 -0.65 -15.92 -14.91
CA ALA A 16 -0.18 -14.67 -14.37
C ALA A 16 -1.24 -13.57 -14.23
N ALA A 17 -1.62 -13.32 -12.98
CA ALA A 17 -2.18 -12.06 -12.51
C ALA A 17 -1.54 -10.87 -13.24
N ALA A 18 -2.27 -10.32 -14.19
CA ALA A 18 -1.91 -9.08 -14.86
C ALA A 18 -1.95 -7.96 -13.82
N ALA A 19 -0.75 -7.52 -13.42
CA ALA A 19 -0.45 -6.22 -12.83
C ALA A 19 -1.54 -5.61 -11.92
N ALA A 20 -1.78 -6.26 -10.78
CA ALA A 20 -2.21 -5.50 -9.61
C ALA A 20 -0.95 -4.84 -9.05
N THR A 21 -0.68 -3.59 -9.45
CA THR A 21 0.33 -2.72 -8.84
C THR A 21 -0.16 -2.32 -7.46
N THR A 22 -0.27 -3.29 -6.56
CA THR A 22 -0.37 -3.07 -5.13
C THR A 22 1.03 -2.70 -4.69
N THR A 23 1.23 -1.49 -4.18
CA THR A 23 2.41 -1.18 -3.40
C THR A 23 2.64 -2.32 -2.41
N SER A 24 3.70 -3.10 -2.60
CA SER A 24 3.96 -4.27 -1.76
C SER A 24 4.31 -3.79 -0.35
N CYS A 25 3.97 -4.57 0.67
CA CYS A 25 4.32 -4.29 2.06
C CYS A 25 5.81 -3.95 2.25
N ALA A 26 6.68 -4.64 1.49
CA ALA A 26 8.11 -4.40 1.45
C ALA A 26 8.46 -2.98 0.94
N ALA A 27 7.81 -2.51 -0.13
CA ALA A 27 8.07 -1.19 -0.67
C ALA A 27 7.69 -0.06 0.31
N GLU A 28 6.57 -0.21 1.03
CA GLU A 28 6.18 0.76 2.07
C GLU A 28 7.17 0.78 3.23
N LEU A 29 7.55 -0.40 3.73
CA LEU A 29 8.53 -0.50 4.80
C LEU A 29 9.87 0.12 4.40
N ASP A 30 10.33 -0.15 3.18
CA ASP A 30 11.58 0.39 2.66
C ASP A 30 11.56 1.92 2.58
N LEU A 31 10.47 2.51 2.07
CA LEU A 31 10.32 3.95 1.98
C LEU A 31 10.29 4.61 3.36
N GLN A 32 9.56 4.02 4.31
CA GLN A 32 9.52 4.50 5.69
C GLN A 32 10.90 4.40 6.36
N ASN A 33 11.61 3.29 6.16
CA ASN A 33 12.94 3.09 6.74
C ASN A 33 13.99 4.03 6.15
N ARG A 34 13.90 4.38 4.87
CA ARG A 34 14.72 5.45 4.29
C ARG A 34 14.43 6.79 4.95
N ALA A 35 13.15 7.17 5.06
CA ALA A 35 12.77 8.43 5.70
C ALA A 35 13.20 8.51 7.19
N ARG A 36 13.23 7.38 7.90
CA ARG A 36 13.72 7.29 9.30
C ARG A 36 15.24 7.37 9.40
N ALA A 37 15.96 6.72 8.49
CA ALA A 37 17.42 6.81 8.41
C ALA A 37 17.88 8.27 8.21
N ASP A 38 17.17 9.04 7.39
CA ASP A 38 17.45 10.46 7.14
C ASP A 38 17.38 11.34 8.41
N VAL A 39 16.72 10.88 9.48
CA VAL A 39 16.66 11.57 10.78
C VAL A 39 17.30 10.78 11.92
N GLY A 40 18.08 9.74 11.60
CA GLY A 40 18.83 8.99 12.60
C GLY A 40 17.99 8.15 13.55
N VAL A 41 16.78 7.75 13.15
CA VAL A 41 15.89 6.91 13.97
C VAL A 41 15.95 5.45 13.49
N ALA A 42 15.95 4.50 14.43
CA ALA A 42 16.03 3.07 14.14
C ALA A 42 14.95 2.59 13.14
N PRO A 43 15.26 1.62 12.25
CA PRO A 43 14.31 1.13 11.26
C PRO A 43 13.13 0.40 11.92
N LEU A 44 11.99 0.40 11.23
CA LEU A 44 10.82 -0.39 11.55
C LEU A 44 10.97 -1.81 11.00
N THR A 45 10.25 -2.74 11.62
CA THR A 45 9.98 -4.08 11.10
C THR A 45 8.50 -4.17 10.76
N TRP A 46 8.16 -4.92 9.71
CA TRP A 46 6.77 -5.16 9.34
C TRP A 46 6.04 -5.97 10.41
N ASP A 47 4.78 -5.61 10.66
CA ASP A 47 3.86 -6.36 11.51
C ASP A 47 2.53 -6.58 10.76
N ASP A 48 2.18 -7.84 10.52
CA ASP A 48 0.98 -8.20 9.76
C ASP A 48 -0.32 -7.85 10.48
N THR A 49 -0.31 -7.77 11.81
CA THR A 49 -1.48 -7.35 12.61
C THR A 49 -1.74 -5.87 12.41
N VAL A 50 -0.70 -5.04 12.50
CA VAL A 50 -0.79 -3.58 12.25
C VAL A 50 -1.21 -3.32 10.80
N ALA A 51 -0.64 -4.06 9.85
CA ALA A 51 -1.00 -3.93 8.45
C ALA A 51 -2.46 -4.30 8.18
N ALA A 52 -2.95 -5.39 8.77
CA ALA A 52 -4.34 -5.79 8.66
C ALA A 52 -5.29 -4.76 9.29
N TYR A 53 -4.89 -4.16 10.42
CA TYR A 53 -5.62 -3.07 11.07
C TYR A 53 -5.72 -1.84 10.15
N ALA A 54 -4.59 -1.35 9.64
CA ALA A 54 -4.54 -0.18 8.75
C ALA A 54 -5.37 -0.39 7.48
N ARG A 55 -5.28 -1.58 6.86
CA ARG A 55 -6.10 -1.93 5.69
C ARG A 55 -7.59 -1.90 5.99
N ARG A 56 -8.02 -2.46 7.13
CA ARG A 56 -9.43 -2.45 7.55
C ARG A 56 -9.91 -1.03 7.79
N TYR A 57 -9.12 -0.21 8.47
CA TYR A 57 -9.49 1.18 8.73
C TYR A 57 -9.62 2.01 7.45
N ALA A 58 -8.63 1.92 6.55
CA ALA A 58 -8.65 2.61 5.25
C ALA A 58 -9.88 2.21 4.41
N ALA A 59 -10.29 0.95 4.46
CA ALA A 59 -11.52 0.49 3.79
C ALA A 59 -12.78 1.20 4.33
N THR A 60 -12.83 1.56 5.61
CA THR A 60 -13.97 2.32 6.18
C THR A 60 -14.03 3.78 5.70
N ARG A 61 -12.89 4.36 5.29
CA ARG A 61 -12.77 5.75 4.84
C ARG A 61 -12.81 5.92 3.32
N LYS A 62 -12.74 4.83 2.55
CA LYS A 62 -12.73 4.90 1.07
C LYS A 62 -13.94 5.64 0.48
N GLY A 63 -15.08 5.62 1.16
CA GLY A 63 -16.32 6.25 0.69
C GLY A 63 -16.41 7.76 0.92
N ASP A 64 -15.78 8.27 1.99
CA ASP A 64 -15.86 9.67 2.39
C ASP A 64 -14.52 10.43 2.27
N CYS A 65 -13.41 9.69 2.20
CA CYS A 65 -12.04 10.19 2.21
C CYS A 65 -11.77 11.17 3.36
N ASN A 66 -12.48 11.06 4.49
CA ASN A 66 -12.30 11.97 5.61
C ASN A 66 -11.01 11.67 6.38
N LEU A 67 -10.27 12.73 6.75
CA LEU A 67 -9.12 12.66 7.64
C LEU A 67 -9.56 12.53 9.10
N GLN A 68 -10.14 11.39 9.46
CA GLN A 68 -10.49 11.04 10.83
C GLN A 68 -9.49 10.04 11.38
N HIS A 69 -9.11 10.21 12.64
CA HIS A 69 -8.27 9.25 13.34
C HIS A 69 -9.08 8.01 13.75
N SER A 70 -8.45 6.83 13.70
CA SER A 70 -9.11 5.58 14.08
C SER A 70 -9.40 5.44 15.57
N GLY A 71 -8.68 6.17 16.42
CA GLY A 71 -8.73 6.00 17.88
C GLY A 71 -8.20 4.64 18.35
N GLY A 72 -7.50 3.92 17.48
CA GLY A 72 -6.95 2.59 17.76
C GLY A 72 -5.74 2.58 18.70
N PRO A 73 -5.23 1.38 19.00
CA PRO A 73 -4.09 1.21 19.90
C PRO A 73 -2.72 1.48 19.23
N TYR A 74 -2.69 1.73 17.92
CA TYR A 74 -1.46 1.92 17.15
C TYR A 74 -1.25 3.39 16.81
N GLY A 75 0.02 3.78 16.64
CA GLY A 75 0.35 5.06 16.01
C GLY A 75 -0.15 5.11 14.57
N GLU A 76 -0.59 6.28 14.11
CA GLU A 76 -1.28 6.41 12.83
C GLU A 76 -0.68 7.51 11.97
N SER A 77 -0.66 7.27 10.66
CA SER A 77 -0.36 8.28 9.64
C SER A 77 -1.43 8.17 8.56
N ILE A 78 -2.13 9.28 8.30
CA ILE A 78 -3.21 9.36 7.30
C ILE A 78 -2.78 10.31 6.21
N PHE A 79 -3.08 9.94 4.97
CA PHE A 79 -2.82 10.75 3.79
C PHE A 79 -4.14 11.08 3.11
N TRP A 80 -4.25 12.31 2.64
CA TRP A 80 -5.31 12.76 1.76
C TRP A 80 -4.69 13.32 0.48
N GLY A 81 -5.35 13.08 -0.64
CA GLY A 81 -4.97 13.62 -1.92
C GLY A 81 -6.20 14.05 -2.71
N SER A 82 -6.02 14.97 -3.65
CA SER A 82 -7.11 15.48 -4.48
C SER A 82 -7.82 14.36 -5.26
N ALA A 83 -9.13 14.50 -5.44
CA ALA A 83 -9.93 13.58 -6.22
C ALA A 83 -9.46 13.52 -7.69
N GLY A 84 -9.57 12.34 -8.31
CA GLY A 84 -9.21 12.12 -9.71
C GLY A 84 -7.73 11.86 -10.00
N ALA A 85 -6.88 11.83 -8.97
CA ALA A 85 -5.47 11.45 -9.09
C ALA A 85 -5.21 10.02 -8.56
N ASN A 86 -4.21 9.36 -9.15
CA ASN A 86 -3.77 8.02 -8.76
C ASN A 86 -2.66 8.10 -7.71
N TRP A 87 -3.04 8.49 -6.49
CA TRP A 87 -2.10 8.58 -5.37
C TRP A 87 -1.50 7.21 -5.04
N THR A 88 -0.18 7.18 -4.90
CA THR A 88 0.56 6.00 -4.46
C THR A 88 0.97 6.16 -3.00
N ALA A 89 1.23 5.05 -2.32
CA ALA A 89 1.70 5.11 -0.95
C ALA A 89 3.13 5.72 -0.83
N ALA A 90 3.94 5.65 -1.91
CA ALA A 90 5.17 6.44 -2.01
C ALA A 90 4.94 7.96 -2.01
N ASN A 91 3.84 8.45 -2.61
CA ASN A 91 3.47 9.87 -2.52
C ASN A 91 3.13 10.25 -1.07
N ALA A 92 2.44 9.37 -0.34
CA ALA A 92 2.12 9.60 1.07
C ALA A 92 3.38 9.67 1.93
N VAL A 93 4.29 8.69 1.81
CA VAL A 93 5.55 8.67 2.57
C VAL A 93 6.39 9.91 2.28
N ALA A 94 6.50 10.31 1.00
CA ALA A 94 7.21 11.53 0.63
C ALA A 94 6.57 12.78 1.23
N SER A 95 5.23 12.87 1.24
CA SER A 95 4.50 13.98 1.85
C SER A 95 4.82 14.11 3.33
N TRP A 96 4.70 13.03 4.11
CA TRP A 96 5.00 13.06 5.54
C TRP A 96 6.48 13.34 5.81
N ALA A 97 7.40 12.74 5.06
CA ALA A 97 8.83 12.99 5.21
C ALA A 97 9.21 14.45 4.92
N SER A 98 8.47 15.12 4.03
CA SER A 98 8.69 16.53 3.69
C SER A 98 8.30 17.50 4.81
N GLU A 99 7.53 17.09 5.81
CA GLU A 99 7.19 17.93 6.97
C GLU A 99 8.42 18.38 7.76
N LYS A 100 9.55 17.66 7.63
CA LYS A 100 10.86 18.08 8.14
C LYS A 100 11.25 19.49 7.64
N LEU A 101 10.78 19.91 6.46
CA LEU A 101 11.08 21.21 5.87
C LEU A 101 10.25 22.36 6.48
N VAL A 102 9.22 22.05 7.28
CA VAL A 102 8.26 23.04 7.81
C VAL A 102 8.57 23.41 9.27
N ARG A 103 9.27 22.55 10.02
CA ARG A 103 9.76 22.87 11.38
C ARG A 103 11.09 23.62 11.30
N ARG A 104 11.01 24.95 11.22
CA ARG A 104 12.10 25.86 11.61
C ARG A 104 12.14 26.03 13.12
#